data_AF-A0A958CUT4-F1
#
_entry.id   AF-A0A958CUT4-F1
#
_cell.length_a   1.000
_cell.length_b   1.000
_cell.length_c   1.000
_cell.angle_alpha   90.00
_cell.angle_beta   90.00
_cell.angle_gamma   90.00
#
_symmetry.space_group_name_H-M   'P 1'
#
loop_
_entity.id
_entity.type
_entity.pdbx_description
1 polymer ?
#
loop_
_entity_poly.entity_id
_entity_poly.type
_entity_poly.pdbx_seq_one_letter_code
_entity_poly.pdbx_strand_id
1 'polypeptide(L)'
;MSRIDDYRKTLTSLDAWEPFLLRESGLPGPRGNLELAAAVAELGSAGQFARWLTLSPEEAPVNSPQEFLVFCAVRGQGRLLAEGQSDSLAILRRFASDPRWRTREAVAMALQRWGDDDMDGLLAAMADWSCGTFLEQRAAAAALCEPRLLVDARHAGTVQEILDAITFTILSVDDRRDPDFRVLRQALGYCWSVSVAALPESGKAIMERWCGSDDSDVRWIMRENLRKKRLQKMDDSWTAQQRHALHGDDS
;
A
#
# COMPACT_ATOMS: atom_id res chain seq x y z
N MET A 1 -3.75 -2.52 28.49
CA MET A 1 -4.79 -2.64 27.44
C MET A 1 -4.42 -1.68 26.34
N SER A 2 -4.48 -2.11 25.08
CA SER A 2 -4.17 -1.22 23.96
C SER A 2 -5.36 -0.30 23.67
N ARG A 3 -5.12 0.84 23.02
CA ARG A 3 -6.19 1.73 22.55
C ARG A 3 -7.18 1.02 21.60
N ILE A 4 -6.69 0.02 20.86
CA ILE A 4 -7.52 -0.84 20.00
C ILE A 4 -8.47 -1.69 20.84
N ASP A 5 -8.01 -2.25 21.96
CA ASP A 5 -8.86 -3.05 22.86
C ASP A 5 -9.96 -2.18 23.51
N ASP A 6 -9.64 -0.94 23.85
CA ASP A 6 -10.62 0.02 24.36
C ASP A 6 -11.69 0.32 23.29
N TYR A 7 -11.28 0.58 22.04
CA TYR A 7 -12.22 0.76 20.95
C TYR A 7 -13.07 -0.49 20.69
N ARG A 8 -12.48 -1.70 20.71
CA ARG A 8 -13.24 -2.94 20.57
C ARG A 8 -14.33 -3.07 21.65
N LYS A 9 -13.97 -2.83 22.91
CA LYS A 9 -14.94 -2.83 24.03
C LYS A 9 -16.05 -1.81 23.83
N THR A 10 -15.71 -0.59 23.42
CA THR A 10 -16.71 0.44 23.13
C THR A 10 -17.63 0.01 21.99
N LEU A 11 -17.10 -0.45 20.86
CA LEU A 11 -17.89 -0.88 19.70
C LEU A 11 -18.84 -2.03 20.03
N THR A 12 -18.42 -3.00 20.84
CA THR A 12 -19.29 -4.10 21.28
C THR A 12 -20.44 -3.66 22.22
N SER A 13 -20.32 -2.48 22.84
CA SER A 13 -21.36 -1.94 23.73
C SER A 13 -22.35 -0.99 23.03
N LEU A 14 -22.11 -0.67 21.76
CA LEU A 14 -22.91 0.28 20.99
C LEU A 14 -23.92 -0.45 20.10
N ASP A 15 -25.16 0.03 20.08
CA ASP A 15 -26.20 -0.43 19.14
C ASP A 15 -25.95 0.08 17.71
N ALA A 16 -25.34 1.26 17.57
CA ALA A 16 -25.00 1.88 16.28
C ALA A 16 -23.58 2.46 16.31
N TRP A 17 -22.75 2.08 15.34
CA TRP A 17 -21.34 2.45 15.31
C TRP A 17 -21.13 3.79 14.64
N GLU A 18 -21.90 4.09 13.60
CA GLU A 18 -21.68 5.23 12.70
C GLU A 18 -21.54 6.57 13.43
N PRO A 19 -22.41 6.94 14.40
CA PRO A 19 -22.24 8.21 15.13
C PRO A 19 -20.91 8.29 15.89
N PHE A 20 -20.46 7.17 16.46
CA PHE A 20 -19.18 7.08 17.16
C PHE A 20 -18.00 7.15 16.18
N LEU A 21 -18.06 6.39 15.08
CA LEU A 21 -17.01 6.38 14.07
C LEU A 21 -16.80 7.75 13.42
N LEU A 22 -17.87 8.46 13.11
CA LEU A 22 -17.79 9.81 12.52
C LEU A 22 -17.13 10.79 13.49
N ARG A 23 -17.56 10.78 14.76
CA ARG A 23 -17.01 11.67 15.81
C ARG A 23 -15.54 11.38 16.10
N GLU A 24 -15.17 10.11 16.18
CA GLU A 24 -13.82 9.67 16.55
C GLU A 24 -12.91 9.44 15.34
N SER A 25 -13.36 9.78 14.12
CA SER A 25 -12.64 9.54 12.86
C SER A 25 -11.28 10.23 12.80
N GLY A 26 -11.13 11.35 13.50
CA GLY A 26 -10.00 12.27 13.35
C GLY A 26 -10.07 13.13 12.08
N LEU A 27 -11.17 13.07 11.32
CA LEU A 27 -11.39 13.87 10.10
C LEU A 27 -12.35 15.05 10.39
N PRO A 28 -12.15 16.23 9.78
CA PRO A 28 -11.21 16.62 8.73
C PRO A 28 -9.76 16.94 9.18
N GLY A 29 -9.21 16.27 10.19
CA GLY A 29 -7.82 16.42 10.61
C GLY A 29 -6.78 15.74 9.69
N PRO A 30 -5.49 16.02 9.92
CA PRO A 30 -4.40 15.51 9.08
C PRO A 30 -4.20 13.99 9.20
N ARG A 31 -4.74 13.35 10.24
CA ARG A 31 -4.60 11.91 10.49
C ARG A 31 -5.95 11.30 10.85
N GLY A 32 -6.36 10.28 10.09
CA GLY A 32 -7.48 9.44 10.47
C GLY A 32 -7.10 8.53 11.65
N ASN A 33 -8.11 8.09 12.41
CA ASN A 33 -7.93 7.24 13.58
C ASN A 33 -7.68 5.77 13.18
N LEU A 34 -6.41 5.42 12.95
CA LEU A 34 -6.01 4.09 12.47
C LEU A 34 -6.24 2.99 13.51
N GLU A 35 -6.15 3.30 14.81
CA GLU A 35 -6.46 2.37 15.88
C GLU A 35 -7.96 2.01 15.90
N LEU A 36 -8.84 3.00 15.73
CA LEU A 36 -10.27 2.76 15.61
C LEU A 36 -10.59 1.97 14.34
N ALA A 37 -10.00 2.34 13.19
CA ALA A 37 -10.20 1.59 11.96
C ALA A 37 -9.72 0.14 12.06
N ALA A 38 -8.70 -0.14 12.88
CA ALA A 38 -8.23 -1.50 13.14
C ALA A 38 -9.28 -2.28 13.95
N ALA A 39 -9.83 -1.67 15.01
CA ALA A 39 -10.91 -2.27 15.79
C ALA A 39 -12.15 -2.57 14.92
N VAL A 40 -12.52 -1.63 14.04
CA VAL A 40 -13.66 -1.79 13.12
C VAL A 40 -13.42 -2.89 12.10
N ALA A 41 -12.24 -2.96 11.49
CA ALA A 41 -11.90 -4.02 10.53
C ALA A 41 -12.02 -5.42 11.15
N GLU A 42 -11.69 -5.55 12.44
CA GLU A 42 -11.70 -6.83 13.16
C GLU A 42 -13.08 -7.24 13.68
N LEU A 43 -13.96 -6.28 13.99
CA LEU A 43 -15.29 -6.58 14.56
C LEU A 43 -16.46 -6.37 13.60
N GLY A 44 -16.29 -5.54 12.56
CA GLY A 44 -17.37 -5.15 11.67
C GLY A 44 -17.91 -6.33 10.86
N SER A 45 -19.21 -6.33 10.59
CA SER A 45 -19.86 -7.36 9.78
C SER A 45 -19.74 -7.06 8.28
N ALA A 46 -19.82 -8.11 7.45
CA ALA A 46 -19.89 -7.96 5.99
C ALA A 46 -21.04 -7.04 5.56
N GLY A 47 -22.20 -7.12 6.25
CA GLY A 47 -23.34 -6.24 5.99
C GLY A 47 -23.09 -4.76 6.30
N GLN A 48 -22.35 -4.44 7.38
CA GLN A 48 -21.94 -3.06 7.66
C GLN A 48 -20.99 -2.54 6.58
N PHE A 49 -19.96 -3.31 6.23
CA PHE A 49 -19.01 -2.91 5.21
C PHE A 49 -19.69 -2.73 3.86
N ALA A 50 -20.56 -3.66 3.45
CA ALA A 50 -21.31 -3.54 2.20
C ALA A 50 -22.11 -2.23 2.10
N ARG A 51 -22.76 -1.80 3.19
CA ARG A 51 -23.47 -0.51 3.24
C ARG A 51 -22.52 0.68 3.12
N TRP A 52 -21.40 0.68 3.83
CA TRP A 52 -20.48 1.83 3.78
C TRP A 52 -19.73 1.92 2.44
N LEU A 53 -19.50 0.79 1.77
CA LEU A 53 -18.90 0.77 0.42
C LEU A 53 -19.82 1.37 -0.66
N THR A 54 -21.11 1.63 -0.38
CA THR A 54 -21.98 2.32 -1.34
C THR A 54 -21.83 3.83 -1.30
N LEU A 55 -21.14 4.40 -0.30
CA LEU A 55 -20.97 5.83 -0.17
C LEU A 55 -20.07 6.39 -1.27
N SER A 56 -20.66 7.22 -2.13
CA SER A 56 -19.95 7.83 -3.25
C SER A 56 -18.90 8.85 -2.77
N PRO A 57 -17.97 9.27 -3.64
CA PRO A 57 -17.05 10.38 -3.32
C PRO A 57 -17.77 11.69 -3.00
N GLU A 58 -19.00 11.90 -3.48
CA GLU A 58 -19.83 13.08 -3.15
C GLU A 58 -20.44 12.97 -1.75
N GLU A 59 -20.89 11.78 -1.35
CA GLU A 59 -21.47 11.51 -0.03
C GLU A 59 -20.40 11.42 1.07
N ALA A 60 -19.21 10.92 0.70
CA ALA A 60 -18.06 10.73 1.57
C ALA A 60 -16.79 11.33 0.95
N PRO A 61 -16.70 12.67 0.83
CA PRO A 61 -15.60 13.36 0.15
C PRO A 61 -14.28 13.25 0.90
N VAL A 62 -13.19 13.50 0.18
CA VAL A 62 -11.83 13.50 0.73
C VAL A 62 -11.75 14.41 1.94
N ASN A 63 -11.13 13.93 3.03
CA ASN A 63 -11.00 14.62 4.32
C ASN A 63 -12.34 14.85 5.05
N SER A 64 -13.38 14.06 4.80
CA SER A 64 -14.61 14.13 5.61
C SER A 64 -14.68 13.01 6.65
N PRO A 65 -15.40 13.19 7.78
CA PRO A 65 -15.73 12.08 8.67
C PRO A 65 -16.35 10.87 7.95
N GLN A 66 -17.16 11.11 6.91
CA GLN A 66 -17.83 10.07 6.13
C GLN A 66 -16.85 9.20 5.33
N GLU A 67 -15.74 9.77 4.84
CA GLU A 67 -14.64 9.01 4.22
C GLU A 67 -14.13 7.91 5.16
N PHE A 68 -14.18 8.12 6.47
CA PHE A 68 -13.74 7.15 7.46
C PHE A 68 -14.57 5.86 7.47
N LEU A 69 -15.87 5.93 7.15
CA LEU A 69 -16.71 4.75 7.03
C LEU A 69 -16.28 3.88 5.84
N VAL A 70 -16.01 4.50 4.69
CA VAL A 70 -15.51 3.81 3.49
C VAL A 70 -14.13 3.24 3.76
N PHE A 71 -13.24 4.02 4.38
CA PHE A 71 -11.91 3.56 4.79
C PHE A 71 -11.98 2.30 5.67
N CYS A 72 -12.86 2.30 6.69
CA CYS A 72 -13.06 1.15 7.56
C CYS A 72 -13.61 -0.06 6.79
N ALA A 73 -14.56 0.16 5.89
CA ALA A 73 -15.19 -0.90 5.10
C ALA A 73 -14.21 -1.59 4.15
N VAL A 74 -13.38 -0.80 3.45
CA VAL A 74 -12.33 -1.30 2.56
C VAL A 74 -11.27 -2.03 3.36
N ARG A 75 -10.81 -1.46 4.48
CA ARG A 75 -9.82 -2.13 5.35
C ARG A 75 -10.35 -3.47 5.88
N GLY A 76 -11.62 -3.51 6.29
CA GLY A 76 -12.30 -4.71 6.79
C GLY A 76 -12.42 -5.84 5.77
N GLN A 77 -12.36 -5.54 4.46
CA GLN A 77 -12.33 -6.59 3.43
C GLN A 77 -11.10 -7.49 3.56
N GLY A 78 -9.99 -7.02 4.14
CA GLY A 78 -8.81 -7.85 4.36
C GLY A 78 -9.08 -9.04 5.28
N ARG A 79 -9.84 -8.82 6.36
CA ARG A 79 -10.28 -9.89 7.26
C ARG A 79 -11.25 -10.84 6.55
N LEU A 80 -12.27 -10.29 5.88
CA LEU A 80 -13.25 -11.10 5.15
C LEU A 80 -12.60 -11.98 4.08
N LEU A 81 -11.62 -11.43 3.35
CA LEU A 81 -10.85 -12.18 2.35
C LEU A 81 -10.08 -13.33 3.00
N ALA A 82 -9.40 -13.08 4.12
CA ALA A 82 -8.70 -14.12 4.88
C ALA A 82 -9.64 -15.18 5.47
N GLU A 83 -10.88 -14.80 5.81
CA GLU A 83 -11.95 -15.71 6.24
C GLU A 83 -12.60 -16.49 5.07
N GLY A 84 -12.10 -16.31 3.84
CA GLY A 84 -12.53 -17.06 2.65
C GLY A 84 -13.63 -16.40 1.83
N GLN A 85 -13.95 -15.13 2.07
CA GLN A 85 -14.93 -14.40 1.26
C GLN A 85 -14.31 -13.95 -0.08
N SER A 86 -14.49 -14.75 -1.12
CA SER A 86 -13.87 -14.58 -2.44
C SER A 86 -14.13 -13.22 -3.10
N ASP A 87 -15.32 -12.65 -2.89
CA ASP A 87 -15.72 -11.37 -3.52
C ASP A 87 -14.90 -10.18 -2.98
N SER A 88 -14.32 -10.31 -1.78
CA SER A 88 -13.55 -9.23 -1.15
C SER A 88 -12.33 -8.82 -1.98
N LEU A 89 -11.68 -9.73 -2.70
CA LEU A 89 -10.55 -9.38 -3.56
C LEU A 89 -10.99 -8.51 -4.75
N ALA A 90 -12.11 -8.83 -5.39
CA ALA A 90 -12.67 -8.04 -6.48
C ALA A 90 -13.12 -6.65 -6.00
N ILE A 91 -13.71 -6.58 -4.80
CA ILE A 91 -14.05 -5.31 -4.15
C ILE A 91 -12.77 -4.48 -3.93
N LEU A 92 -11.73 -5.07 -3.34
CA LEU A 92 -10.45 -4.38 -3.10
C LEU A 92 -9.84 -3.85 -4.40
N ARG A 93 -9.87 -4.64 -5.49
CA ARG A 93 -9.38 -4.20 -6.80
C ARG A 93 -10.11 -2.98 -7.32
N ARG A 94 -11.45 -2.97 -7.22
CA ARG A 94 -12.27 -1.80 -7.60
C ARG A 94 -11.90 -0.56 -6.80
N PHE A 95 -11.68 -0.70 -5.49
CA PHE A 95 -11.31 0.42 -4.61
C PHE A 95 -9.83 0.82 -4.70
N ALA A 96 -8.96 0.02 -5.36
CA ALA A 96 -7.58 0.41 -5.63
C ALA A 96 -7.50 1.70 -6.45
N SER A 97 -8.50 1.92 -7.31
CA SER A 97 -8.65 3.10 -8.16
C SER A 97 -9.62 4.16 -7.59
N ASP A 98 -9.98 4.08 -6.30
CA ASP A 98 -10.87 5.09 -5.69
C ASP A 98 -10.18 6.47 -5.68
N PRO A 99 -10.89 7.57 -6.00
CA PRO A 99 -10.30 8.91 -6.03
C PRO A 99 -9.78 9.37 -4.65
N ARG A 100 -10.33 8.81 -3.56
CA ARG A 100 -9.93 9.12 -2.19
C ARG A 100 -8.65 8.39 -1.82
N TRP A 101 -7.59 9.16 -1.61
CA TRP A 101 -6.27 8.59 -1.34
C TRP A 101 -6.23 7.72 -0.08
N ARG A 102 -7.01 8.05 0.97
CA ARG A 102 -7.11 7.21 2.17
C ARG A 102 -7.74 5.87 1.86
N THR A 103 -8.75 5.82 1.02
CA THR A 103 -9.35 4.57 0.57
C THR A 103 -8.33 3.69 -0.16
N ARG A 104 -7.47 4.29 -0.99
CA ARG A 104 -6.35 3.55 -1.61
C ARG A 104 -5.33 3.04 -0.59
N GLU A 105 -5.07 3.77 0.49
CA GLU A 105 -4.26 3.25 1.62
C GLU A 105 -4.95 2.08 2.32
N ALA A 106 -6.28 2.16 2.54
CA ALA A 106 -7.05 1.07 3.14
C ALA A 106 -6.97 -0.23 2.32
N VAL A 107 -6.94 -0.14 0.99
CA VAL A 107 -6.74 -1.30 0.11
C VAL A 107 -5.40 -1.97 0.38
N ALA A 108 -4.31 -1.20 0.45
CA ALA A 108 -2.99 -1.76 0.76
C ALA A 108 -2.98 -2.41 2.16
N MET A 109 -3.57 -1.76 3.16
CA MET A 109 -3.68 -2.31 4.52
C MET A 109 -4.53 -3.59 4.59
N ALA A 110 -5.61 -3.67 3.81
CA ALA A 110 -6.45 -4.87 3.72
C ALA A 110 -5.70 -6.04 3.09
N LEU A 111 -5.00 -5.80 1.99
CA LEU A 111 -4.18 -6.81 1.31
C LEU A 111 -3.01 -7.25 2.20
N GLN A 112 -2.38 -6.33 2.92
CA GLN A 112 -1.34 -6.68 3.90
C GLN A 112 -1.88 -7.56 5.03
N ARG A 113 -3.12 -7.31 5.50
CA ARG A 113 -3.78 -8.17 6.49
C ARG A 113 -4.08 -9.55 5.93
N TRP A 114 -4.45 -9.66 4.67
CA TRP A 114 -4.63 -10.95 4.00
C TRP A 114 -3.30 -11.70 3.84
N GLY A 115 -2.22 -11.00 3.47
CA GLY A 115 -0.88 -11.58 3.34
C GLY A 115 -0.31 -12.15 4.64
N ASP A 116 -0.79 -11.72 5.81
CA ASP A 116 -0.43 -12.35 7.08
C ASP A 116 -0.91 -13.80 7.19
N ASP A 117 -2.03 -14.12 6.53
CA ASP A 117 -2.67 -15.42 6.57
C ASP A 117 -2.36 -16.24 5.32
N ASP A 118 -2.28 -15.60 4.14
CA ASP A 118 -2.00 -16.23 2.85
C ASP A 118 -1.13 -15.34 1.95
N MET A 119 0.17 -15.37 2.20
CA MET A 119 1.15 -14.61 1.40
C MET A 119 1.28 -15.13 -0.04
N ASP A 120 1.13 -16.44 -0.27
CA ASP A 120 1.24 -17.01 -1.61
C ASP A 120 0.06 -16.60 -2.49
N GLY A 121 -1.16 -16.61 -1.93
CA GLY A 121 -2.35 -16.05 -2.57
C GLY A 121 -2.21 -14.55 -2.86
N LEU A 122 -1.68 -13.78 -1.90
CA LEU A 122 -1.40 -12.35 -2.10
C LEU A 122 -0.44 -12.12 -3.27
N LEU A 123 0.68 -12.85 -3.33
CA LEU A 123 1.66 -12.71 -4.41
C LEU A 123 1.06 -13.01 -5.78
N ALA A 124 0.25 -14.07 -5.90
CA ALA A 124 -0.42 -14.42 -7.14
C ALA A 124 -1.39 -13.30 -7.60
N ALA A 125 -2.17 -12.74 -6.68
CA ALA A 125 -3.09 -11.64 -7.00
C ALA A 125 -2.32 -10.35 -7.38
N MET A 126 -1.25 -10.02 -6.67
CA MET A 126 -0.48 -8.80 -6.94
C MET A 126 0.33 -8.90 -8.22
N ALA A 127 0.76 -10.10 -8.63
CA ALA A 127 1.34 -10.33 -9.95
C ALA A 127 0.33 -9.98 -11.07
N ASP A 128 -0.93 -10.37 -10.94
CA ASP A 128 -1.99 -9.97 -11.89
C ASP A 128 -2.27 -8.46 -11.86
N TRP A 129 -2.35 -7.85 -10.67
CA TRP A 129 -2.60 -6.41 -10.54
C TRP A 129 -1.43 -5.56 -11.05
N SER A 130 -0.21 -6.10 -11.06
CA SER A 130 0.97 -5.44 -11.63
C SER A 130 0.87 -5.19 -13.14
N CYS A 131 -0.02 -5.91 -13.83
CA CYS A 131 -0.33 -5.72 -15.25
C CYS A 131 -1.50 -4.74 -15.49
N GLY A 132 -2.08 -4.19 -14.42
CA GLY A 132 -3.23 -3.29 -14.48
C GLY A 132 -2.88 -1.82 -14.69
N THR A 133 -3.84 -0.96 -14.35
CA THR A 133 -3.70 0.50 -14.33
C THR A 133 -2.63 0.98 -13.34
N PHE A 134 -2.21 2.25 -13.44
CA PHE A 134 -1.24 2.82 -12.50
C PHE A 134 -1.65 2.71 -11.03
N LEU A 135 -2.95 2.85 -10.72
CA LEU A 135 -3.45 2.72 -9.35
C LEU A 135 -3.49 1.27 -8.86
N GLU A 136 -3.75 0.30 -9.74
CA GLU A 136 -3.64 -1.13 -9.42
C GLU A 136 -2.19 -1.54 -9.19
N GLN A 137 -1.25 -1.10 -10.04
CA GLN A 137 0.19 -1.29 -9.85
C GLN A 137 0.67 -0.66 -8.53
N ARG A 138 0.16 0.53 -8.19
CA ARG A 138 0.47 1.19 -6.92
C ARG A 138 -0.07 0.38 -5.74
N ALA A 139 -1.28 -0.17 -5.84
CA ALA A 139 -1.84 -1.03 -4.80
C ALA A 139 -1.00 -2.30 -4.63
N ALA A 140 -0.56 -2.93 -5.72
CA ALA A 140 0.31 -4.10 -5.68
C ALA A 140 1.64 -3.80 -4.98
N ALA A 141 2.34 -2.75 -5.39
CA ALA A 141 3.61 -2.36 -4.76
C ALA A 141 3.43 -2.03 -3.26
N ALA A 142 2.41 -1.23 -2.92
CA ALA A 142 2.17 -0.82 -1.53
C ALA A 142 1.73 -1.97 -0.62
N ALA A 143 0.95 -2.93 -1.13
CA ALA A 143 0.52 -4.10 -0.37
C ALA A 143 1.70 -5.03 -0.05
N LEU A 144 2.59 -5.26 -1.01
CA LEU A 144 3.73 -6.18 -0.86
C LEU A 144 4.88 -5.57 -0.05
N CYS A 145 5.08 -4.26 -0.10
CA CYS A 145 6.19 -3.58 0.57
C CYS A 145 5.91 -3.24 2.05
N GLU A 146 5.50 -4.25 2.81
CA GLU A 146 5.32 -4.20 4.26
C GLU A 146 6.35 -5.12 4.93
N PRO A 147 7.30 -4.57 5.74
CA PRO A 147 8.41 -5.34 6.32
C PRO A 147 8.02 -6.65 7.01
N ARG A 148 6.89 -6.69 7.72
CA ARG A 148 6.47 -7.91 8.44
C ARG A 148 6.07 -9.07 7.52
N LEU A 149 5.78 -8.81 6.25
CA LEU A 149 5.45 -9.82 5.24
C LEU A 149 6.69 -10.38 4.51
N LEU A 150 7.84 -9.71 4.62
CA LEU A 150 9.04 -10.04 3.85
C LEU A 150 10.11 -10.74 4.69
N VAL A 151 9.67 -11.62 5.60
CA VAL A 151 10.59 -12.39 6.47
C VAL A 151 11.16 -13.61 5.74
N ASP A 152 10.39 -14.20 4.81
CA ASP A 152 10.83 -15.29 3.96
C ASP A 152 11.54 -14.74 2.71
N ALA A 153 12.76 -15.21 2.46
CA ALA A 153 13.57 -14.83 1.30
C ALA A 153 12.90 -15.17 -0.04
N ARG A 154 12.14 -16.28 -0.13
CA ARG A 154 11.37 -16.65 -1.32
C ARG A 154 10.33 -15.58 -1.64
N HIS A 155 9.55 -15.18 -0.62
CA HIS A 155 8.53 -14.14 -0.77
C HIS A 155 9.15 -12.80 -1.12
N ALA A 156 10.23 -12.41 -0.44
CA ALA A 156 10.96 -11.18 -0.75
C ALA A 156 11.49 -11.17 -2.20
N GLY A 157 11.98 -12.31 -2.70
CA GLY A 157 12.40 -12.49 -4.10
C GLY A 157 11.26 -12.26 -5.09
N THR A 158 10.11 -12.92 -4.89
CA THR A 158 8.93 -12.70 -5.76
C THR A 158 8.43 -11.26 -5.72
N VAL A 159 8.48 -10.60 -4.55
CA VAL A 159 8.15 -9.16 -4.47
C VAL A 159 9.11 -8.31 -5.28
N GLN A 160 10.41 -8.63 -5.28
CA GLN A 160 11.39 -7.92 -6.11
C GLN A 160 11.10 -8.11 -7.60
N GLU A 161 10.72 -9.31 -8.04
CA GLU A 161 10.32 -9.59 -9.43
C GLU A 161 9.09 -8.77 -9.85
N ILE A 162 8.08 -8.68 -8.99
CA ILE A 162 6.88 -7.87 -9.24
C ILE A 162 7.25 -6.38 -9.32
N LEU A 163 8.09 -5.88 -8.41
CA LEU A 163 8.56 -4.49 -8.46
C LEU A 163 9.42 -4.20 -9.70
N ASP A 164 10.24 -5.16 -10.14
CA ASP A 164 11.04 -5.08 -11.37
C ASP A 164 10.11 -4.93 -12.58
N ALA A 165 9.08 -5.78 -12.67
CA ALA A 165 8.07 -5.72 -13.72
C ALA A 165 7.31 -4.38 -13.74
N ILE A 166 6.84 -3.90 -12.58
CA ILE A 166 6.16 -2.60 -12.47
C ILE A 166 7.10 -1.46 -12.85
N THR A 167 8.37 -1.49 -12.41
CA THR A 167 9.35 -0.45 -12.74
C THR A 167 9.66 -0.44 -14.23
N PHE A 168 9.69 -1.61 -14.88
CA PHE A 168 9.87 -1.73 -16.33
C PHE A 168 8.75 -1.04 -17.13
N THR A 169 7.49 -1.10 -16.67
CA THR A 169 6.36 -0.47 -17.40
C THR A 169 6.54 1.05 -17.55
N ILE A 170 7.26 1.70 -16.62
CA ILE A 170 7.55 3.14 -16.64
C ILE A 170 8.26 3.58 -17.93
N LEU A 171 9.13 2.71 -18.46
CA LEU A 171 9.89 3.01 -19.68
C LEU A 171 8.99 3.24 -20.90
N SER A 172 7.79 2.65 -20.88
CA SER A 172 6.80 2.74 -21.96
C SER A 172 5.65 3.71 -21.69
N VAL A 173 5.71 4.52 -20.62
CA VAL A 173 4.62 5.46 -20.31
C VAL A 173 4.68 6.67 -21.23
N ASP A 174 3.62 6.81 -22.04
CA ASP A 174 3.43 7.94 -22.96
C ASP A 174 3.03 9.23 -22.21
N ASP A 175 1.91 9.20 -21.45
CA ASP A 175 1.44 10.37 -20.70
C ASP A 175 1.95 10.39 -19.26
N ARG A 176 3.14 10.96 -19.08
CA ARG A 176 3.76 11.15 -17.75
C ARG A 176 3.14 12.28 -16.94
N ARG A 177 2.16 13.02 -17.46
CA ARG A 177 1.43 14.07 -16.73
C ARG A 177 0.20 13.52 -16.03
N ASP A 178 -0.17 12.27 -16.31
CA ASP A 178 -1.25 11.59 -15.62
C ASP A 178 -1.02 11.64 -14.09
N PRO A 179 -1.99 12.17 -13.30
CA PRO A 179 -1.88 12.21 -11.86
C PRO A 179 -1.71 10.80 -11.23
N ASP A 180 -2.27 9.76 -11.84
CA ASP A 180 -2.18 8.38 -11.33
C ASP A 180 -0.79 7.79 -11.58
N PHE A 181 -0.15 8.14 -12.70
CA PHE A 181 1.27 7.82 -12.92
C PHE A 181 2.14 8.43 -11.81
N ARG A 182 1.89 9.69 -11.43
CA ARG A 182 2.61 10.34 -10.32
C ARG A 182 2.41 9.60 -8.99
N VAL A 183 1.19 9.09 -8.74
CA VAL A 183 0.88 8.29 -7.54
C VAL A 183 1.66 6.97 -7.53
N LEU A 184 1.71 6.25 -8.66
CA LEU A 184 2.53 5.04 -8.81
C LEU A 184 4.02 5.31 -8.58
N ARG A 185 4.56 6.31 -9.29
CA ARG A 185 5.96 6.74 -9.18
C ARG A 185 6.35 7.04 -7.73
N GLN A 186 5.49 7.76 -6.99
CA GLN A 186 5.72 8.05 -5.58
C GLN A 186 5.72 6.80 -4.69
N ALA A 187 4.81 5.85 -4.93
CA ALA A 187 4.79 4.58 -4.21
C ALA A 187 6.08 3.78 -4.44
N LEU A 188 6.53 3.68 -5.70
CA LEU A 188 7.78 3.02 -6.04
C LEU A 188 9.01 3.69 -5.42
N GLY A 189 8.97 5.03 -5.23
CA GLY A 189 9.98 5.82 -4.50
C GLY A 189 10.14 5.46 -3.00
N TYR A 190 9.35 4.51 -2.50
CA TYR A 190 9.48 3.93 -1.18
C TYR A 190 9.61 2.39 -1.20
N CYS A 191 8.91 1.72 -2.11
CA CYS A 191 8.77 0.27 -2.14
C CYS A 191 10.10 -0.48 -2.29
N TRP A 192 10.97 -0.06 -3.22
CA TRP A 192 12.28 -0.70 -3.42
C TRP A 192 13.14 -0.73 -2.15
N SER A 193 13.10 0.34 -1.36
CA SER A 193 13.87 0.38 -0.11
C SER A 193 13.42 -0.70 0.88
N VAL A 194 12.14 -1.11 0.83
CA VAL A 194 11.60 -2.17 1.67
C VAL A 194 12.05 -3.53 1.17
N SER A 195 11.87 -3.81 -0.12
CA SER A 195 12.20 -5.12 -0.70
C SER A 195 13.71 -5.40 -0.72
N VAL A 196 14.54 -4.39 -0.99
CA VAL A 196 16.01 -4.52 -0.95
C VAL A 196 16.50 -4.75 0.48
N ALA A 197 15.93 -4.07 1.48
CA ALA A 197 16.31 -4.30 2.87
C ALA A 197 15.92 -5.71 3.36
N ALA A 198 14.87 -6.32 2.78
CA ALA A 198 14.42 -7.66 3.13
C ALA A 198 15.29 -8.77 2.50
N LEU A 199 15.73 -8.58 1.25
CA LEU A 199 16.63 -9.52 0.57
C LEU A 199 17.74 -8.75 -0.18
N PRO A 200 18.83 -8.39 0.53
CA PRO A 200 19.85 -7.47 0.01
C PRO A 200 20.60 -7.96 -1.21
N GLU A 201 20.98 -9.23 -1.29
CA GLU A 201 21.85 -9.73 -2.36
C GLU A 201 21.22 -9.53 -3.75
N SER A 202 20.02 -10.08 -3.96
CA SER A 202 19.27 -9.92 -5.22
C SER A 202 18.73 -8.50 -5.39
N GLY A 203 18.26 -7.88 -4.29
CA GLY A 203 17.67 -6.55 -4.33
C GLY A 203 18.66 -5.48 -4.75
N LYS A 204 19.90 -5.52 -4.24
CA LYS A 204 20.96 -4.60 -4.64
C LYS A 204 21.29 -4.76 -6.12
N ALA A 205 21.44 -6.00 -6.60
CA ALA A 205 21.76 -6.26 -8.00
C ALA A 205 20.68 -5.70 -8.94
N ILE A 206 19.40 -5.87 -8.63
CA ILE A 206 18.30 -5.30 -9.43
C ILE A 206 18.32 -3.77 -9.36
N MET A 207 18.46 -3.21 -8.15
CA MET A 207 18.46 -1.76 -7.94
C MET A 207 19.63 -1.07 -8.64
N GLU A 208 20.82 -1.68 -8.66
CA GLU A 208 21.99 -1.21 -9.40
C GLU A 208 21.73 -1.10 -10.89
N ARG A 209 21.08 -2.11 -11.50
CA ARG A 209 20.69 -2.03 -12.92
C ARG A 209 19.76 -0.84 -13.16
N TRP A 210 18.78 -0.62 -12.29
CA TRP A 210 17.85 0.50 -12.43
C TRP A 210 18.49 1.86 -12.15
N CYS A 211 19.49 1.93 -11.27
CA CYS A 211 20.30 3.14 -11.09
C CYS A 211 21.02 3.54 -12.39
N GLY A 212 21.39 2.56 -13.23
CA GLY A 212 22.00 2.78 -14.55
C GLY A 212 21.01 3.11 -15.68
N SER A 213 19.71 3.28 -15.39
CA SER A 213 18.73 3.67 -16.40
C SER A 213 18.92 5.13 -16.85
N ASP A 214 18.67 5.40 -18.13
CA ASP A 214 18.60 6.76 -18.69
C ASP A 214 17.25 7.44 -18.41
N ASP A 215 16.26 6.68 -17.96
CA ASP A 215 14.92 7.21 -17.69
C ASP A 215 14.89 8.08 -16.42
N SER A 216 14.50 9.34 -16.58
CA SER A 216 14.51 10.33 -15.48
C SER A 216 13.57 9.98 -14.31
N ASP A 217 12.47 9.28 -14.57
CA ASP A 217 11.51 8.88 -13.54
C ASP A 217 12.01 7.65 -12.78
N VAL A 218 12.60 6.68 -13.48
CA VAL A 218 13.27 5.53 -12.85
C VAL A 218 14.42 6.00 -11.98
N ARG A 219 15.30 6.88 -12.49
CA ARG A 219 16.41 7.46 -11.69
C ARG A 219 15.89 8.20 -10.47
N TRP A 220 14.78 8.94 -10.59
CA TRP A 220 14.15 9.60 -9.44
C TRP A 220 13.64 8.59 -8.42
N ILE A 221 12.97 7.50 -8.85
CA ILE A 221 12.51 6.42 -7.97
C ILE A 221 13.68 5.84 -7.19
N MET A 222 14.78 5.50 -7.86
CA MET A 222 15.95 4.92 -7.19
C MET A 222 16.58 5.89 -6.19
N ARG A 223 16.69 7.17 -6.57
CA ARG A 223 17.18 8.24 -5.69
C ARG A 223 16.34 8.39 -4.42
N GLU A 224 15.01 8.36 -4.54
CA GLU A 224 14.11 8.46 -3.38
C GLU A 224 14.26 7.27 -2.42
N ASN A 225 14.47 6.07 -2.96
CA ASN A 225 14.69 4.87 -2.15
C ASN A 225 16.05 4.90 -1.44
N LEU A 226 17.11 5.33 -2.13
CA LEU A 226 18.44 5.46 -1.54
C LEU A 226 18.48 6.46 -0.39
N ARG A 227 17.56 7.42 -0.32
CA ARG A 227 17.44 8.36 0.83
C ARG A 227 16.86 7.71 2.09
N LYS A 228 16.23 6.54 1.99
CA LYS A 228 15.59 5.92 3.16
C LYS A 228 16.66 5.35 4.10
N LYS A 229 16.56 5.70 5.40
CA LYS A 229 17.49 5.23 6.45
C LYS A 229 17.64 3.70 6.51
N ARG A 230 16.64 2.95 6.05
CA ARG A 230 16.70 1.48 6.03
C ARG A 230 17.80 0.94 5.11
N LEU A 231 18.03 1.53 3.95
CA LEU A 231 19.11 1.11 3.04
C LEU A 231 20.47 1.50 3.59
N GLN A 232 20.56 2.68 4.20
CA GLN A 232 21.77 3.10 4.89
C GLN A 232 22.15 2.15 6.05
N LYS A 233 21.15 1.73 6.84
CA LYS A 233 21.37 0.75 7.93
C LYS A 233 21.73 -0.64 7.41
N MET A 234 21.18 -1.03 6.26
CA MET A 234 21.48 -2.30 5.61
C MET A 234 22.91 -2.33 5.07
N ASP A 235 23.33 -1.27 4.38
CA ASP A 235 24.70 -1.11 3.85
C ASP A 235 24.97 0.36 3.50
N ASP A 236 25.70 1.05 4.38
CA ASP A 236 26.01 2.48 4.24
C ASP A 236 26.96 2.74 3.05
N SER A 237 27.96 1.87 2.86
CA SER A 237 28.96 2.03 1.80
C SER A 237 28.33 1.85 0.41
N TRP A 238 27.54 0.80 0.23
CA TRP A 238 26.80 0.57 -1.01
C TRP A 238 25.81 1.71 -1.28
N THR A 239 25.05 2.13 -0.26
CA THR A 239 24.08 3.24 -0.42
C THR A 239 24.78 4.53 -0.85
N ALA A 240 25.94 4.86 -0.27
CA ALA A 240 26.73 6.04 -0.65
C ALA A 240 27.25 5.94 -2.09
N GLN A 241 27.73 4.76 -2.50
CA GLN A 241 28.20 4.51 -3.87
C GLN A 241 27.09 4.72 -4.90
N GLN A 242 25.92 4.13 -4.69
CA GLN A 242 24.78 4.26 -5.62
C GLN A 242 24.25 5.69 -5.69
N ARG A 243 24.24 6.43 -4.57
CA ARG A 243 23.90 7.86 -4.58
C ARG A 243 24.89 8.65 -5.41
N HIS A 244 26.19 8.39 -5.29
CA HIS A 244 27.21 9.07 -6.08
C HIS A 244 27.04 8.78 -7.58
N ALA A 245 26.82 7.52 -7.96
CA ALA A 245 26.59 7.13 -9.36
C ALA A 245 25.39 7.88 -9.98
N LEU A 246 24.26 7.99 -9.26
CA LEU A 246 23.07 8.69 -9.75
C LEU A 246 23.21 10.22 -9.88
N HIS A 247 24.21 10.82 -9.23
CA HIS A 247 24.50 12.25 -9.27
C HIS A 247 25.62 12.60 -10.27
N GLY A 248 26.48 11.65 -10.63
CA GLY A 248 27.60 11.85 -11.54
C GLY A 248 27.22 12.12 -13.00
N ASP A 249 25.96 11.91 -13.40
CA ASP A 249 25.47 12.15 -14.76
C ASP A 249 24.78 13.52 -14.95
N ASP A 250 24.70 14.36 -13.91
CA ASP A 250 24.16 15.73 -13.99
C ASP A 250 25.26 16.79 -14.25
N SER A 251 26.43 16.40 -14.80
CA SER A 251 27.56 17.29 -15.13
C SER A 251 27.91 17.31 -16.61
#